data_AF-A0A1E7KFF2-F1
#
_entry.id   AF-A0A1E7KFF2-F1
#
_cell.length_a   1.000
_cell.length_b   1.000
_cell.length_c   1.000
_cell.angle_alpha   90.00
_cell.angle_beta   90.00
_cell.angle_gamma   90.00
#
_symmetry.space_group_name_H-M   'P 1'
#
loop_
_entity.id
_entity.type
_entity.pdbx_description
1 polymer ?
#
loop_
_entity_poly.entity_id
_entity_poly.type
_entity_poly.pdbx_seq_one_letter_code
_entity_poly.pdbx_strand_id
1 'polypeptide(L)'
;MSTARTPLEPEVVIVGAGPAGLRAAQELAPTVSGEVLVLDREQRAGGIPRHCAHTGFGIRDRHRMLGGPAYAERMVRDTEEAGAVIRTSAMVTGWSSSGGLEVTTPDGLLEVRAPAVVLATGARERPRTARLIPGDRAAGVYTTGFLQNLVHLRHRGVGRRAVIVGSELVSWSAVLTLRHAGCRTVLMTSEHPRPEAYSLFSAPGRHLLRVPVRTPARVSRVLGGSRVEGVEVEDLDTGARHVVECDTVVLTGDWIPDNELVRSAGLELDPGTLGPVVDAELRTARPGIFAAGNLLHPVDTADIAALDGRQVAASVLDHLAGRTPGERRVRVVADAPLRWISPMVRRVGDRAPARNRLLAWADRYVPAPRVVVSQGGRVVAQRRLLWPAVPGRVFRIPGDLLNAARPDGGEVRVSIR
;
A
#
# COMPACT_ATOMS: atom_id res chain seq x y z
N MET A 1 -29.44 18.24 12.66
CA MET A 1 -29.06 16.85 12.33
C MET A 1 -28.92 16.10 13.64
N SER A 2 -29.53 14.92 13.77
CA SER A 2 -29.41 14.08 14.96
C SER A 2 -27.96 13.61 15.12
N THR A 3 -27.41 13.69 16.34
CA THR A 3 -26.10 13.12 16.70
C THR A 3 -26.22 11.66 17.14
N ALA A 4 -27.43 11.11 17.15
CA ALA A 4 -27.68 9.71 17.49
C ALA A 4 -27.02 8.81 16.45
N ARG A 5 -26.20 7.86 16.93
CA ARG A 5 -25.55 6.84 16.11
C ARG A 5 -26.33 5.55 16.22
N THR A 6 -26.58 4.90 15.08
CA THR A 6 -27.20 3.57 15.08
C THR A 6 -26.14 2.51 15.42
N PRO A 7 -26.35 1.68 16.46
CA PRO A 7 -25.38 0.66 16.84
C PRO A 7 -25.40 -0.52 15.85
N LEU A 8 -24.23 -1.07 15.53
CA LEU A 8 -24.05 -2.36 14.86
C LEU A 8 -23.03 -3.19 15.65
N GLU A 9 -23.32 -4.48 15.83
CA GLU A 9 -22.49 -5.38 16.65
C GLU A 9 -22.11 -6.66 15.90
N PRO A 10 -21.34 -6.56 14.79
CA PRO A 10 -20.84 -7.75 14.10
C PRO A 10 -19.78 -8.48 14.93
N GLU A 11 -19.58 -9.77 14.64
CA GLU A 11 -18.52 -10.58 15.27
C GLU A 11 -17.13 -10.10 14.83
N VAL A 12 -17.02 -9.70 13.56
CA VAL A 12 -15.81 -9.10 13.00
C VAL A 12 -16.17 -7.90 12.14
N VAL A 13 -15.46 -6.79 12.33
CA VAL A 13 -15.51 -5.64 11.41
C VAL A 13 -14.18 -5.48 10.68
N ILE A 14 -14.25 -5.30 9.37
CA ILE A 14 -13.11 -5.08 8.48
C ILE A 14 -13.24 -3.71 7.85
N VAL A 15 -12.23 -2.87 8.04
CA VAL A 15 -12.21 -1.50 7.51
C VAL A 15 -11.39 -1.47 6.22
N GLY A 16 -12.08 -1.41 5.08
CA GLY A 16 -11.51 -1.38 3.73
C GLY A 16 -11.90 -2.61 2.92
N ALA A 17 -12.65 -2.42 1.83
CA ALA A 17 -13.04 -3.44 0.86
C ALA A 17 -12.06 -3.51 -0.32
N GLY A 18 -10.76 -3.36 -0.04
CA GLY A 18 -9.68 -3.70 -0.97
C GLY A 18 -9.35 -5.20 -0.94
N PRO A 19 -8.34 -5.65 -1.71
CA PRO A 19 -7.98 -7.07 -1.77
C PRO A 19 -7.71 -7.73 -0.41
N ALA A 20 -7.02 -7.03 0.50
CA ALA A 20 -6.75 -7.55 1.84
C ALA A 20 -8.04 -7.78 2.65
N GLY A 21 -8.89 -6.75 2.75
CA GLY A 21 -10.12 -6.84 3.53
C GLY A 21 -11.14 -7.82 2.94
N LEU A 22 -11.31 -7.81 1.61
CA LEU A 22 -12.20 -8.76 0.93
C LEU A 22 -11.73 -10.21 1.11
N ARG A 23 -10.42 -10.48 1.01
CA ARG A 23 -9.92 -11.83 1.23
C ARG A 23 -10.03 -12.24 2.69
N ALA A 24 -9.81 -11.35 3.65
CA ALA A 24 -10.03 -11.63 5.07
C ALA A 24 -11.50 -11.98 5.35
N ALA A 25 -12.45 -11.19 4.83
CA ALA A 25 -13.87 -11.49 4.95
C ALA A 25 -14.24 -12.85 4.35
N GLN A 26 -13.70 -13.19 3.18
CA GLN A 26 -13.95 -14.46 2.51
C GLN A 26 -13.51 -15.67 3.36
N GLU A 27 -12.41 -15.57 4.10
CA GLU A 27 -11.97 -16.66 4.99
C GLU A 27 -12.79 -16.72 6.28
N LEU A 28 -13.19 -15.56 6.82
CA LEU A 28 -13.82 -15.45 8.13
C LEU A 28 -15.31 -15.77 8.10
N ALA A 29 -16.05 -15.26 7.11
CA ALA A 29 -17.51 -15.36 7.08
C ALA A 29 -18.05 -16.81 7.17
N PRO A 30 -17.42 -17.82 6.57
CA PRO A 30 -17.88 -19.21 6.71
C PRO A 30 -17.60 -19.86 8.07
N THR A 31 -16.72 -19.27 8.89
CA THR A 31 -16.22 -19.90 10.14
C THR A 31 -16.61 -19.18 11.42
N VAL A 32 -16.85 -17.87 11.38
CA VAL A 32 -17.29 -17.14 12.57
C VAL A 32 -18.77 -17.40 12.86
N SER A 33 -19.17 -17.31 14.13
CA SER A 33 -20.56 -17.55 14.56
C SER A 33 -21.53 -16.40 14.25
N GLY A 34 -21.00 -15.22 13.93
CA GLY A 34 -21.80 -14.01 13.70
C GLY A 34 -21.45 -13.29 12.41
N GLU A 35 -21.89 -12.04 12.29
CA GLU A 35 -21.69 -11.26 11.06
C GLU A 35 -20.22 -10.86 10.87
N VAL A 36 -19.73 -10.98 9.63
CA VAL A 36 -18.51 -10.30 9.18
C VAL A 36 -18.90 -9.09 8.34
N LEU A 37 -18.68 -7.91 8.88
CA LEU A 37 -19.02 -6.63 8.24
C LEU A 37 -17.79 -5.99 7.62
N VAL A 38 -17.80 -5.76 6.31
CA VAL A 38 -16.78 -5.00 5.59
C VAL A 38 -17.30 -3.59 5.33
N LEU A 39 -16.60 -2.59 5.83
CA LEU A 39 -16.91 -1.16 5.62
C LEU A 39 -15.95 -0.56 4.59
N ASP A 40 -16.48 0.13 3.58
CA ASP A 40 -15.65 0.86 2.61
C ASP A 40 -16.25 2.23 2.30
N ARG A 41 -15.38 3.24 2.24
CA ARG A 41 -15.79 4.63 1.97
C ARG A 41 -16.20 4.87 0.51
N GLU A 42 -15.71 4.05 -0.41
CA GLU A 42 -15.99 4.20 -1.84
C GLU A 42 -17.38 3.66 -2.18
N GLN A 43 -17.98 4.14 -3.27
CA GLN A 43 -19.30 3.70 -3.73
C GLN A 43 -19.33 2.23 -4.17
N ARG A 44 -18.18 1.64 -4.51
CA ARG A 44 -18.05 0.25 -4.96
C ARG A 44 -16.84 -0.39 -4.30
N ALA A 45 -17.03 -1.60 -3.77
CA ALA A 45 -15.96 -2.43 -3.21
C ALA A 45 -15.00 -2.94 -4.30
N GLY A 46 -13.81 -3.39 -3.90
CA GLY A 46 -12.77 -3.92 -4.79
C GLY A 46 -11.48 -3.12 -4.80
N GLY A 47 -11.41 -2.00 -4.09
CA GLY A 47 -10.22 -1.15 -3.94
C GLY A 47 -9.62 -0.64 -5.26
N ILE A 48 -8.32 -0.35 -5.23
CA ILE A 48 -7.54 0.19 -6.38
C ILE A 48 -7.57 -0.69 -7.64
N PRO A 49 -7.59 -2.04 -7.59
CA PRO A 49 -7.64 -2.83 -8.83
C PRO A 49 -8.77 -2.45 -9.79
N ARG A 50 -9.91 -1.93 -9.30
CA ARG A 50 -10.99 -1.38 -10.14
C ARG A 50 -10.51 -0.28 -11.10
N HIS A 51 -9.50 0.48 -10.72
CA HIS A 51 -8.98 1.62 -11.47
C HIS A 51 -7.90 1.19 -12.47
N CYS A 52 -7.36 -0.02 -12.35
CA CYS A 52 -6.19 -0.47 -13.10
C CYS A 52 -6.59 -1.29 -14.34
N ALA A 53 -6.81 -0.61 -15.48
CA ALA A 53 -7.18 -1.25 -16.75
C ALA A 53 -5.98 -1.93 -17.46
N HIS A 54 -5.25 -2.78 -16.74
CA HIS A 54 -4.17 -3.63 -17.25
C HIS A 54 -4.19 -5.00 -16.57
N THR A 55 -3.44 -5.95 -17.12
CA THR A 55 -3.30 -7.31 -16.58
C THR A 55 -2.24 -7.39 -15.47
N GLY A 56 -2.10 -8.56 -14.84
CA GLY A 56 -1.10 -8.84 -13.80
C GLY A 56 -1.68 -9.09 -12.41
N PHE A 57 -3.00 -9.00 -12.26
CA PHE A 57 -3.71 -9.28 -11.02
C PHE A 57 -4.02 -10.78 -10.91
N GLY A 58 -4.13 -11.33 -9.69
CA GLY A 58 -4.54 -12.72 -9.47
C GLY A 58 -3.44 -13.79 -9.57
N ILE A 59 -2.21 -13.43 -9.95
CA ILE A 59 -1.15 -14.41 -10.26
C ILE A 59 -0.75 -15.21 -9.00
N ARG A 60 -0.62 -14.56 -7.85
CA ARG A 60 -0.08 -15.20 -6.63
C ARG A 60 -1.13 -15.77 -5.70
N ASP A 61 -2.31 -15.15 -5.63
CA ASP A 61 -3.40 -15.53 -4.72
C ASP A 61 -4.42 -16.47 -5.39
N ARG A 62 -4.65 -16.30 -6.70
CA ARG A 62 -5.62 -17.07 -7.48
C ARG A 62 -5.02 -17.95 -8.57
N HIS A 63 -3.71 -17.91 -8.75
CA HIS A 63 -2.99 -18.66 -9.80
C HIS A 63 -3.53 -18.41 -11.21
N ARG A 64 -4.10 -17.23 -11.45
CA ARG A 64 -4.66 -16.83 -12.75
C ARG A 64 -4.42 -15.36 -13.01
N MET A 65 -3.91 -15.02 -14.19
CA MET A 65 -3.73 -13.63 -14.58
C MET A 65 -5.07 -13.03 -15.04
N LEU A 66 -5.48 -11.95 -14.37
CA LEU A 66 -6.70 -11.19 -14.62
C LEU A 66 -6.37 -9.71 -14.86
N GLY A 67 -7.32 -9.01 -15.49
CA GLY A 67 -7.34 -7.54 -15.49
C GLY A 67 -7.77 -7.01 -14.12
N GLY A 68 -7.38 -5.78 -13.78
CA GLY A 68 -7.72 -5.15 -12.49
C GLY A 68 -9.22 -5.16 -12.16
N PRO A 69 -10.11 -4.65 -13.04
CA PRO A 69 -11.55 -4.65 -12.80
C PRO A 69 -12.13 -6.07 -12.61
N ALA A 70 -11.75 -7.02 -13.47
CA ALA A 70 -12.21 -8.40 -13.37
C ALA A 70 -11.73 -9.08 -12.08
N TYR A 71 -10.52 -8.78 -11.63
CA TYR A 71 -10.01 -9.23 -10.33
C TYR A 71 -10.84 -8.66 -9.18
N ALA A 72 -11.09 -7.35 -9.15
CA ALA A 72 -11.90 -6.70 -8.13
C ALA A 72 -13.33 -7.26 -8.06
N GLU A 73 -14.01 -7.36 -9.21
CA GLU A 73 -15.37 -7.91 -9.29
C GLU A 73 -15.41 -9.37 -8.81
N ARG A 74 -14.39 -10.16 -9.14
CA ARG A 74 -14.29 -11.54 -8.67
C ARG A 74 -14.11 -11.60 -7.16
N MET A 75 -13.29 -10.72 -6.58
CA MET A 75 -13.11 -10.67 -5.12
C MET A 75 -14.40 -10.30 -4.40
N VAL A 76 -15.11 -9.26 -4.86
CA VAL A 76 -16.37 -8.84 -4.25
C VAL A 76 -17.38 -9.99 -4.27
N ARG A 77 -17.56 -10.62 -5.44
CA ARG A 77 -18.47 -11.76 -5.58
C ARG A 77 -18.11 -12.93 -4.67
N ASP A 78 -16.84 -13.35 -4.67
CA ASP A 78 -16.37 -14.45 -3.82
C ASP A 78 -16.58 -14.13 -2.32
N THR A 79 -16.49 -12.85 -1.92
CA THR A 79 -16.73 -12.40 -0.54
C THR A 79 -18.22 -12.42 -0.18
N GLU A 80 -19.10 -11.97 -1.08
CA GLU A 80 -20.56 -12.02 -0.90
C GLU A 80 -21.06 -13.48 -0.88
N GLU A 81 -20.56 -14.33 -1.78
CA GLU A 81 -20.85 -15.78 -1.81
C GLU A 81 -20.39 -16.51 -0.54
N ALA A 82 -19.34 -16.00 0.13
CA ALA A 82 -18.88 -16.52 1.42
C ALA A 82 -19.75 -16.09 2.61
N GLY A 83 -20.72 -15.19 2.40
CA GLY A 83 -21.67 -14.73 3.43
C GLY A 83 -21.24 -13.47 4.20
N ALA A 84 -20.19 -12.77 3.77
CA ALA A 84 -19.81 -11.49 4.39
C ALA A 84 -20.71 -10.34 3.92
N VAL A 85 -21.00 -9.40 4.82
CA VAL A 85 -21.79 -8.20 4.50
C VAL A 85 -20.85 -7.08 4.09
N ILE A 86 -20.98 -6.60 2.86
CA ILE A 86 -20.18 -5.46 2.36
C ILE A 86 -21.05 -4.20 2.36
N ARG A 87 -20.64 -3.19 3.13
CA ARG A 87 -21.29 -1.87 3.16
C ARG A 87 -20.37 -0.82 2.58
N THR A 88 -20.70 -0.36 1.37
CA THR A 88 -20.01 0.72 0.65
C THR A 88 -20.57 2.08 1.03
N SER A 89 -19.88 3.15 0.61
CA SER A 89 -20.19 4.53 1.04
C SER A 89 -20.27 4.67 2.57
N ALA A 90 -19.54 3.84 3.30
CA ALA A 90 -19.50 3.79 4.74
C ALA A 90 -18.08 4.10 5.22
N MET A 91 -17.83 5.39 5.48
CA MET A 91 -16.52 5.86 5.88
C MET A 91 -16.37 5.74 7.39
N VAL A 92 -15.41 4.93 7.83
CA VAL A 92 -14.97 4.95 9.23
C VAL A 92 -14.16 6.23 9.46
N THR A 93 -14.66 7.10 10.34
CA THR A 93 -14.09 8.43 10.58
C THR A 93 -13.26 8.52 11.86
N GLY A 94 -13.39 7.54 12.77
CA GLY A 94 -12.68 7.54 14.02
C GLY A 94 -13.11 6.42 14.97
N TRP A 95 -12.76 6.60 16.23
CA TRP A 95 -13.11 5.70 17.32
C TRP A 95 -14.00 6.43 18.33
N SER A 96 -15.07 5.79 18.79
CA SER A 96 -15.89 6.31 19.87
C SER A 96 -15.16 6.19 21.21
N SER A 97 -15.59 6.94 22.22
CA SER A 97 -15.02 6.89 23.57
C SER A 97 -15.14 5.51 24.23
N SER A 98 -16.09 4.69 23.78
CA SER A 98 -16.29 3.30 24.21
C SER A 98 -15.49 2.28 23.39
N GLY A 99 -14.63 2.74 22.47
CA GLY A 99 -13.79 1.87 21.64
C GLY A 99 -14.47 1.28 20.40
N GLY A 100 -15.67 1.73 20.06
CA GLY A 100 -16.34 1.39 18.80
C GLY A 100 -15.78 2.21 17.63
N LEU A 101 -16.11 1.81 16.40
CA LEU A 101 -15.81 2.56 15.18
C LEU A 101 -16.93 3.54 14.89
N GLU A 102 -16.59 4.81 14.67
CA GLU A 102 -17.55 5.81 14.18
C GLU A 102 -17.62 5.76 12.67
N VAL A 103 -18.82 5.62 12.11
CA VAL A 103 -19.02 5.46 10.67
C VAL A 103 -20.01 6.51 10.15
N THR A 104 -19.62 7.20 9.09
CA THR A 104 -20.49 8.12 8.35
C THR A 104 -20.97 7.46 7.07
N THR A 105 -22.28 7.46 6.85
CA THR A 105 -22.94 6.93 5.65
C THR A 105 -23.93 7.96 5.09
N PRO A 106 -24.37 7.83 3.81
CA PRO A 106 -25.46 8.63 3.29
C PRO A 106 -26.76 8.55 4.11
N ASP A 107 -27.00 7.42 4.77
CA ASP A 107 -28.22 7.16 5.57
C ASP A 107 -28.11 7.68 7.00
N GLY A 108 -26.94 8.18 7.41
CA GLY A 108 -26.69 8.70 8.75
C GLY A 108 -25.43 8.14 9.41
N LEU A 109 -25.35 8.34 10.73
CA LEU A 109 -24.21 7.98 11.55
C LEU A 109 -24.42 6.60 12.20
N LEU A 110 -23.36 5.78 12.20
CA LEU A 110 -23.34 4.48 12.85
C LEU A 110 -22.22 4.43 13.89
N GLU A 111 -22.39 3.56 14.88
CA GLU A 111 -21.33 3.11 15.77
C GLU A 111 -21.21 1.60 15.67
N VAL A 112 -20.04 1.10 15.25
CA VAL A 112 -19.82 -0.34 15.04
C VAL A 112 -18.89 -0.88 16.12
N ARG A 113 -19.32 -1.89 16.86
CA ARG A 113 -18.50 -2.55 17.88
C ARG A 113 -18.34 -4.02 17.53
N ALA A 114 -17.12 -4.53 17.60
CA ALA A 114 -16.84 -5.92 17.29
C ALA A 114 -15.75 -6.47 18.21
N PRO A 115 -15.82 -7.76 18.60
CA PRO A 115 -14.72 -8.45 19.28
C PRO A 115 -13.38 -8.41 18.53
N ALA A 116 -13.42 -8.35 17.19
CA ALA A 116 -12.25 -8.22 16.34
C ALA A 116 -12.42 -7.14 15.25
N VAL A 117 -11.39 -6.32 15.08
CA VAL A 117 -11.28 -5.25 14.07
C VAL A 117 -10.08 -5.50 13.17
N VAL A 118 -10.28 -5.59 11.86
CA VAL A 118 -9.19 -5.67 10.87
C VAL A 118 -9.08 -4.35 10.12
N LEU A 119 -7.96 -3.65 10.28
CA LEU A 119 -7.65 -2.44 9.52
C LEU A 119 -7.00 -2.83 8.18
N ALA A 120 -7.72 -2.66 7.08
CA ALA A 120 -7.27 -2.94 5.72
C ALA A 120 -7.42 -1.71 4.80
N THR A 121 -7.13 -0.54 5.36
CA THR A 121 -7.38 0.79 4.75
C THR A 121 -6.46 1.11 3.57
N GLY A 122 -5.42 0.31 3.36
CA GLY A 122 -4.50 0.44 2.23
C GLY A 122 -3.54 1.63 2.36
N ALA A 123 -3.17 2.22 1.22
CA ALA A 123 -2.23 3.33 1.13
C ALA A 123 -2.71 4.34 0.09
N ARG A 124 -2.25 5.58 0.23
CA ARG A 124 -2.52 6.70 -0.67
C ARG A 124 -1.23 7.32 -1.17
N GLU A 125 -1.28 7.84 -2.37
CA GLU A 125 -0.18 8.59 -2.97
C GLU A 125 -0.17 10.01 -2.44
N ARG A 126 1.01 10.53 -2.10
CA ARG A 126 1.14 11.89 -1.56
C ARG A 126 0.86 12.91 -2.67
N PRO A 127 -0.13 13.79 -2.48
CA PRO A 127 -0.43 14.84 -3.45
C PRO A 127 0.67 15.91 -3.43
N ARG A 128 0.59 16.83 -4.39
CA ARG A 128 1.55 17.93 -4.57
C ARG A 128 1.87 18.68 -3.29
N THR A 129 0.84 19.02 -2.53
CA THR A 129 0.95 19.78 -1.28
C THR A 129 1.76 19.03 -0.24
N ALA A 130 1.57 17.72 -0.13
CA ALA A 130 2.34 16.89 0.77
C ALA A 130 3.80 16.73 0.31
N ARG A 131 4.09 16.84 -0.99
CA ARG A 131 5.46 16.78 -1.55
C ARG A 131 6.17 18.15 -1.59
N LEU A 132 5.52 19.20 -1.09
CA LEU A 132 6.05 20.57 -1.02
C LEU A 132 6.53 21.14 -2.37
N ILE A 133 5.92 20.73 -3.48
CA ILE A 133 6.26 21.24 -4.82
C ILE A 133 5.56 22.62 -5.02
N PRO A 134 6.31 23.74 -5.06
CA PRO A 134 5.75 25.09 -5.13
C PRO A 134 5.21 25.44 -6.52
N GLY A 135 4.70 26.68 -6.67
CA GLY A 135 4.17 27.22 -7.94
C GLY A 135 2.67 27.42 -7.95
N ASP A 136 2.08 27.56 -9.14
CA ASP A 136 0.70 28.01 -9.31
C ASP A 136 -0.33 26.93 -9.01
N ARG A 137 -1.53 27.28 -8.53
CA ARG A 137 -2.60 26.34 -8.14
C ARG A 137 -3.53 25.99 -9.31
N ALA A 138 -2.92 25.71 -10.45
CA ALA A 138 -3.63 25.40 -11.67
C ALA A 138 -4.32 24.02 -11.67
N ALA A 139 -5.40 23.88 -12.44
CA ALA A 139 -6.00 22.57 -12.74
C ALA A 139 -5.06 21.71 -13.60
N GLY A 140 -5.22 20.38 -13.56
CA GLY A 140 -4.39 19.44 -14.34
C GLY A 140 -3.30 18.74 -13.53
N VAL A 141 -3.26 18.93 -12.20
CA VAL A 141 -2.35 18.17 -11.32
C VAL A 141 -3.11 17.01 -10.67
N TYR A 142 -2.61 15.79 -10.84
CA TYR A 142 -3.25 14.56 -10.41
C TYR A 142 -2.26 13.65 -9.66
N THR A 143 -2.78 12.80 -8.77
CA THR A 143 -2.11 11.55 -8.39
C THR A 143 -2.47 10.45 -9.39
N THR A 144 -1.67 9.40 -9.51
CA THR A 144 -1.94 8.25 -10.37
C THR A 144 -3.30 7.62 -10.08
N GLY A 145 -3.63 7.41 -8.79
CA GLY A 145 -4.92 6.83 -8.41
C GLY A 145 -6.12 7.70 -8.82
N PHE A 146 -5.98 9.03 -8.77
CA PHE A 146 -7.02 9.95 -9.20
C PHE A 146 -7.12 10.05 -10.73
N LEU A 147 -5.98 10.07 -11.44
CA LEU A 147 -5.93 9.98 -12.89
C LEU A 147 -6.68 8.73 -13.40
N GLN A 148 -6.39 7.57 -12.82
CA GLN A 148 -7.03 6.31 -13.21
C GLN A 148 -8.52 6.29 -12.89
N ASN A 149 -8.94 6.88 -11.75
CA ASN A 149 -10.35 7.04 -11.44
C ASN A 149 -11.08 7.90 -12.49
N LEU A 150 -10.52 9.06 -12.84
CA LEU A 150 -11.10 9.97 -13.83
C LEU A 150 -11.25 9.29 -15.20
N VAL A 151 -10.20 8.62 -15.67
CA VAL A 151 -10.16 8.02 -16.99
C VAL A 151 -10.99 6.74 -17.07
N HIS A 152 -10.79 5.79 -16.16
CA HIS A 152 -11.36 4.45 -16.28
C HIS A 152 -12.73 4.28 -15.62
N LEU A 153 -13.03 5.04 -14.55
CA LEU A 153 -14.32 4.92 -13.86
C LEU A 153 -15.29 6.06 -14.18
N ARG A 154 -14.78 7.26 -14.42
CA ARG A 154 -15.62 8.44 -14.72
C ARG A 154 -15.64 8.80 -16.20
N HIS A 155 -14.86 8.12 -17.03
CA HIS A 155 -14.74 8.34 -18.48
C HIS A 155 -14.53 9.82 -18.84
N ARG A 156 -13.73 10.52 -18.04
CA ARG A 156 -13.39 11.94 -18.25
C ARG A 156 -12.05 12.06 -18.98
N GLY A 157 -11.97 13.05 -19.87
CA GLY A 157 -10.72 13.44 -20.50
C GLY A 157 -9.76 14.11 -19.53
N VAL A 158 -8.48 14.08 -19.88
CA VAL A 158 -7.40 14.84 -19.21
C VAL A 158 -6.78 15.80 -20.23
N GLY A 159 -5.66 16.45 -19.91
CA GLY A 159 -4.95 17.29 -20.88
C GLY A 159 -4.30 16.50 -22.01
N ARG A 160 -3.49 17.15 -22.83
CA ARG A 160 -2.85 16.60 -24.03
C ARG A 160 -1.39 16.24 -23.83
N ARG A 161 -0.69 16.89 -22.89
CA ARG A 161 0.75 16.73 -22.65
C ARG A 161 1.00 16.58 -21.15
N ALA A 162 1.53 15.44 -20.72
CA ALA A 162 1.74 15.14 -19.31
C ALA A 162 3.21 15.04 -18.92
N VAL A 163 3.58 15.62 -17.78
CA VAL A 163 4.79 15.28 -17.04
C VAL A 163 4.43 14.37 -15.87
N ILE A 164 5.19 13.30 -15.66
CA ILE A 164 5.02 12.39 -14.52
C ILE A 164 6.20 12.56 -13.55
N VAL A 165 5.92 12.79 -12.28
CA VAL A 165 6.92 12.85 -11.21
C VAL A 165 7.00 11.49 -10.53
N GLY A 166 7.96 10.67 -10.98
CA GLY A 166 8.24 9.31 -10.55
C GLY A 166 8.61 8.42 -11.75
N SER A 167 9.38 7.35 -11.51
CA SER A 167 9.72 6.38 -12.57
C SER A 167 9.73 4.91 -12.15
N GLU A 168 8.94 4.59 -11.13
CA GLU A 168 8.67 3.22 -10.67
C GLU A 168 7.69 2.44 -11.59
N LEU A 169 7.23 1.26 -11.16
CA LEU A 169 6.28 0.42 -11.92
C LEU A 169 4.88 1.05 -12.11
N VAL A 170 4.38 1.78 -11.11
CA VAL A 170 3.06 2.44 -11.13
C VAL A 170 3.04 3.63 -12.11
N SER A 171 4.17 4.29 -12.32
CA SER A 171 4.39 5.38 -13.26
C SER A 171 4.13 4.92 -14.68
N TRP A 172 4.50 3.69 -15.01
CA TRP A 172 4.18 3.08 -16.30
C TRP A 172 2.68 2.78 -16.45
N SER A 173 2.00 2.43 -15.36
CA SER A 173 0.53 2.33 -15.35
C SER A 173 -0.12 3.71 -15.62
N ALA A 174 0.44 4.79 -15.07
CA ALA A 174 0.02 6.16 -15.39
C ALA A 174 0.28 6.52 -16.86
N VAL A 175 1.43 6.14 -17.45
CA VAL A 175 1.70 6.33 -18.89
C VAL A 175 0.65 5.62 -19.75
N LEU A 176 0.29 4.36 -19.43
CA LEU A 176 -0.73 3.62 -20.16
C LEU A 176 -2.11 4.29 -20.03
N THR A 177 -2.44 4.78 -18.85
CA THR A 177 -3.69 5.50 -18.57
C THR A 177 -3.78 6.80 -19.37
N LEU A 178 -2.70 7.60 -19.38
CA LEU A 178 -2.59 8.83 -20.17
C LEU A 178 -2.74 8.54 -21.66
N ARG A 179 -2.06 7.51 -22.17
CA ARG A 179 -2.15 7.10 -23.57
C ARG A 179 -3.58 6.69 -23.94
N HIS A 180 -4.27 5.95 -23.07
CA HIS A 180 -5.68 5.59 -23.28
C HIS A 180 -6.58 6.83 -23.34
N ALA A 181 -6.29 7.86 -22.54
CA ALA A 181 -7.01 9.13 -22.55
C ALA A 181 -6.56 10.10 -23.68
N GLY A 182 -5.67 9.68 -24.58
CA GLY A 182 -5.14 10.53 -25.65
C GLY A 182 -4.14 11.61 -25.20
N CYS A 183 -3.61 11.49 -23.97
CA CYS A 183 -2.61 12.40 -23.41
C CYS A 183 -1.20 11.84 -23.61
N ARG A 184 -0.32 12.63 -24.24
CA ARG A 184 1.06 12.24 -24.48
C ARG A 184 1.91 12.52 -23.25
N THR A 185 2.54 11.49 -22.68
CA THR A 185 3.60 11.69 -21.67
C THR A 185 4.84 12.26 -22.35
N VAL A 186 5.21 13.50 -22.00
CA VAL A 186 6.36 14.20 -22.58
C VAL A 186 7.63 14.05 -21.76
N LEU A 187 7.51 13.77 -20.45
CA LEU A 187 8.65 13.55 -19.57
C LEU A 187 8.22 12.77 -18.32
N MET A 188 9.10 11.89 -17.85
CA MET A 188 9.11 11.37 -16.48
C MET A 188 10.34 11.90 -15.74
N THR A 189 10.22 12.21 -14.46
CA THR A 189 11.36 12.65 -13.62
C THR A 189 11.51 11.71 -12.43
N SER A 190 12.74 11.45 -12.00
CA SER A 190 12.99 10.77 -10.71
C SER A 190 14.21 11.37 -10.04
N GLU A 191 14.12 11.54 -8.73
CA GLU A 191 15.21 12.04 -7.88
C GLU A 191 16.31 10.99 -7.68
N HIS A 192 16.01 9.73 -7.98
CA HIS A 192 17.00 8.67 -7.91
C HIS A 192 18.03 8.79 -9.05
N PRO A 193 19.29 8.37 -8.85
CA PRO A 193 20.31 8.40 -9.91
C PRO A 193 19.99 7.54 -11.13
N ARG A 194 19.03 6.61 -11.00
CA ARG A 194 18.59 5.69 -12.05
C ARG A 194 17.09 5.48 -11.96
N PRO A 195 16.41 5.20 -13.09
CA PRO A 195 15.01 4.82 -13.09
C PRO A 195 14.73 3.59 -12.22
N GLU A 196 13.67 3.65 -11.43
CA GLU A 196 13.26 2.60 -10.49
C GLU A 196 12.64 1.37 -11.19
N ALA A 197 12.00 1.56 -12.35
CA ALA A 197 11.44 0.44 -13.10
C ALA A 197 12.53 -0.44 -13.74
N TYR A 198 12.50 -1.74 -13.41
CA TYR A 198 13.45 -2.76 -13.88
C TYR A 198 13.66 -2.70 -15.40
N SER A 199 14.90 -2.81 -15.86
CA SER A 199 15.27 -2.68 -17.28
C SER A 199 14.51 -3.63 -18.21
N LEU A 200 14.10 -4.82 -17.76
CA LEU A 200 13.29 -5.75 -18.56
C LEU A 200 11.84 -5.30 -18.76
N PHE A 201 11.28 -4.43 -17.90
CA PHE A 201 9.96 -3.82 -18.08
C PHE A 201 10.07 -2.42 -18.67
N SER A 202 11.10 -1.66 -18.32
CA SER A 202 11.33 -0.32 -18.83
C SER A 202 11.98 -0.31 -20.21
N ALA A 203 12.73 -1.31 -20.67
CA ALA A 203 13.29 -1.32 -22.02
C ALA A 203 12.20 -1.50 -23.09
N PRO A 204 11.29 -2.50 -23.02
CA PRO A 204 10.17 -2.58 -23.96
C PRO A 204 9.25 -1.36 -23.83
N GLY A 205 8.96 -0.89 -22.61
CA GLY A 205 8.16 0.32 -22.38
C GLY A 205 8.81 1.58 -22.94
N ARG A 206 10.11 1.80 -22.75
CA ARG A 206 10.87 2.94 -23.29
C ARG A 206 11.00 2.88 -24.80
N HIS A 207 11.25 1.70 -25.37
CA HIS A 207 11.38 1.54 -26.82
C HIS A 207 10.02 1.63 -27.54
N LEU A 208 8.95 1.10 -26.94
CA LEU A 208 7.60 1.09 -27.52
C LEU A 208 6.80 2.36 -27.23
N LEU A 209 6.93 2.94 -26.04
CA LEU A 209 6.18 4.15 -25.62
C LEU A 209 7.00 5.44 -25.81
N ARG A 210 8.31 5.35 -26.05
CA ARG A 210 9.21 6.48 -26.36
C ARG A 210 9.13 7.64 -25.35
N VAL A 211 8.90 7.32 -24.08
CA VAL A 211 8.80 8.31 -23.00
C VAL A 211 10.21 8.58 -22.42
N PRO A 212 10.72 9.82 -22.48
CA PRO A 212 11.99 10.16 -21.87
C PRO A 212 11.85 10.18 -20.34
N VAL A 213 12.87 9.66 -19.65
CA VAL A 213 12.96 9.73 -18.18
C VAL A 213 14.24 10.48 -17.84
N ARG A 214 14.13 11.56 -17.06
CA ARG A 214 15.28 12.35 -16.60
C ARG A 214 15.59 12.03 -15.14
N THR A 215 16.84 11.67 -14.90
CA THR A 215 17.38 11.24 -13.60
C THR A 215 18.84 11.68 -13.45
N PRO A 216 19.29 12.15 -12.28
CA PRO A 216 18.47 12.56 -11.14
C PRO A 216 17.87 13.95 -11.38
N ALA A 217 16.54 14.06 -11.37
CA ALA A 217 15.84 15.33 -11.60
C ALA A 217 14.51 15.39 -10.85
N ARG A 218 14.10 16.61 -10.48
CA ARG A 218 12.80 16.87 -9.82
C ARG A 218 12.03 17.98 -10.51
N VAL A 219 10.71 17.95 -10.34
CA VAL A 219 9.87 19.12 -10.63
C VAL A 219 10.01 20.10 -9.46
N SER A 220 10.65 21.24 -9.70
CA SER A 220 10.88 22.28 -8.69
C SER A 220 9.72 23.26 -8.61
N ARG A 221 8.91 23.42 -9.66
CA ARG A 221 7.77 24.35 -9.68
C ARG A 221 6.72 23.95 -10.72
N VAL A 222 5.44 24.11 -10.40
CA VAL A 222 4.34 24.05 -11.38
C VAL A 222 4.00 25.45 -11.87
N LEU A 223 3.80 25.60 -13.19
CA LEU A 223 3.55 26.88 -13.85
C LEU A 223 2.17 26.86 -14.53
N GLY A 224 1.41 27.96 -14.43
CA GLY A 224 0.20 28.20 -15.22
C GLY A 224 -0.88 28.99 -14.48
N GLY A 225 -1.92 29.42 -15.20
CA GLY A 225 -3.07 30.12 -14.62
C GLY A 225 -4.19 29.18 -14.18
N SER A 226 -5.25 29.12 -14.98
CA SER A 226 -6.41 28.25 -14.74
C SER A 226 -6.08 26.76 -14.91
N ARG A 227 -5.07 26.44 -15.72
CA ARG A 227 -4.58 25.09 -16.01
C ARG A 227 -3.05 25.12 -16.10
N VAL A 228 -2.40 23.98 -15.84
CA VAL A 228 -0.96 23.84 -16.02
C VAL A 228 -0.58 24.24 -17.44
N GLU A 229 0.49 25.00 -17.57
CA GLU A 229 1.11 25.39 -18.85
C GLU A 229 2.54 24.83 -18.98
N GLY A 230 3.16 24.53 -17.83
CA GLY A 230 4.43 23.83 -17.78
C GLY A 230 4.86 23.49 -16.37
N VAL A 231 6.03 22.86 -16.29
CA VAL A 231 6.74 22.63 -15.03
C VAL A 231 8.20 23.03 -15.18
N GLU A 232 8.75 23.61 -14.13
CA GLU A 232 10.20 23.78 -14.01
C GLU A 232 10.80 22.45 -13.52
N VAL A 233 11.79 21.95 -14.25
CA VAL A 233 12.53 20.73 -13.92
C VAL A 233 13.96 21.12 -13.58
N GLU A 234 14.38 20.72 -12.37
CA GLU A 234 15.72 20.91 -11.84
C GLU A 234 16.51 19.60 -11.96
N ASP A 235 17.69 19.70 -12.54
CA ASP A 235 18.70 18.66 -12.57
C ASP A 235 19.44 18.65 -11.23
N LEU A 236 19.43 17.53 -10.50
CA LEU A 236 19.92 17.48 -9.12
C LEU A 236 21.45 17.44 -9.02
N ASP A 237 22.15 17.05 -10.09
CA ASP A 237 23.61 17.02 -10.11
C ASP A 237 24.18 18.41 -10.44
N THR A 238 23.54 19.13 -11.35
CA THR A 238 24.06 20.42 -11.87
C THR A 238 23.35 21.64 -11.30
N GLY A 239 22.15 21.48 -10.72
CA GLY A 239 21.27 22.57 -10.32
C GLY A 239 20.62 23.32 -11.50
N ALA A 240 20.87 22.90 -12.74
CA ALA A 240 20.32 23.55 -13.93
C ALA A 240 18.79 23.37 -13.99
N ARG A 241 18.08 24.45 -14.34
CA ARG A 241 16.61 24.49 -14.42
C ARG A 241 16.15 24.79 -15.83
N HIS A 242 15.10 24.10 -16.27
CA HIS A 242 14.48 24.32 -17.57
C HIS A 242 12.97 24.08 -17.48
N VAL A 243 12.21 24.80 -18.30
CA VAL A 243 10.76 24.64 -18.36
C VAL A 243 10.39 23.56 -19.37
N VAL A 244 9.50 22.66 -18.95
CA VAL A 244 8.89 21.64 -19.79
C VAL A 244 7.41 21.96 -19.93
N GLU A 245 7.01 22.39 -21.12
CA GLU A 245 5.61 22.66 -21.44
C GLU A 245 4.75 21.39 -21.34
N CYS A 246 3.67 21.50 -20.57
CA CYS A 246 2.69 20.45 -20.35
C CYS A 246 1.40 21.06 -19.81
N ASP A 247 0.29 20.34 -19.92
CA ASP A 247 -1.02 20.77 -19.40
C ASP A 247 -1.59 19.83 -18.33
N THR A 248 -0.78 18.84 -17.96
CA THR A 248 -1.07 17.77 -17.02
C THR A 248 0.19 17.39 -16.25
N VAL A 249 0.09 17.27 -14.92
CA VAL A 249 1.16 16.75 -14.05
C VAL A 249 0.60 15.58 -13.27
N VAL A 250 1.29 14.43 -13.30
CA VAL A 250 0.92 13.25 -12.53
C VAL A 250 2.00 12.99 -11.49
N LEU A 251 1.63 12.97 -10.22
CA LEU A 251 2.55 12.72 -9.12
C LEU A 251 2.46 11.25 -8.73
N THR A 252 3.61 10.56 -8.74
CA THR A 252 3.68 9.14 -8.38
C THR A 252 4.88 8.77 -7.52
N GLY A 253 4.88 7.57 -6.95
CA GLY A 253 6.05 6.96 -6.31
C GLY A 253 6.31 7.32 -4.84
N ASP A 254 5.50 8.19 -4.24
CA ASP A 254 5.61 8.59 -2.83
C ASP A 254 4.33 8.20 -2.08
N TRP A 255 4.31 6.99 -1.52
CA TRP A 255 3.13 6.36 -0.93
C TRP A 255 3.19 6.41 0.59
N ILE A 256 2.05 6.72 1.20
CA ILE A 256 1.86 6.70 2.66
C ILE A 256 0.69 5.77 2.99
N PRO A 257 0.79 4.91 4.02
CA PRO A 257 -0.37 4.15 4.49
C PRO A 257 -1.54 5.06 4.87
N ASP A 258 -2.77 4.58 4.72
CA ASP A 258 -3.95 5.28 5.22
C ASP A 258 -4.11 5.02 6.73
N ASN A 259 -3.23 5.64 7.51
CA ASN A 259 -2.95 5.33 8.92
C ASN A 259 -3.72 6.20 9.93
N GLU A 260 -4.72 6.98 9.51
CA GLU A 260 -5.39 7.92 10.43
C GLU A 260 -6.18 7.19 11.54
N LEU A 261 -6.77 6.03 11.23
CA LEU A 261 -7.42 5.18 12.24
C LEU A 261 -6.42 4.56 13.22
N VAL A 262 -5.21 4.26 12.74
CA VAL A 262 -4.12 3.75 13.57
C VAL A 262 -3.64 4.82 14.55
N ARG A 263 -3.44 6.05 14.05
CA ARG A 263 -3.03 7.22 14.84
C ARG A 263 -4.05 7.61 15.88
N SER A 264 -5.32 7.74 15.48
CA SER A 264 -6.42 8.10 16.40
C SER A 264 -6.69 7.01 17.44
N ALA A 265 -6.41 5.74 17.13
CA ALA A 265 -6.41 4.68 18.11
C ALA A 265 -5.24 4.77 19.10
N GLY A 266 -4.19 5.54 18.84
CA GLY A 266 -2.96 5.53 19.66
C GLY A 266 -2.14 4.24 19.53
N LEU A 267 -2.27 3.54 18.39
CA LEU A 267 -1.44 2.36 18.11
C LEU A 267 -0.02 2.80 17.72
N GLU A 268 0.97 1.98 18.08
CA GLU A 268 2.37 2.21 17.74
C GLU A 268 2.54 2.21 16.20
N LEU A 269 3.13 3.28 15.69
CA LEU A 269 3.52 3.40 14.28
C LEU A 269 5.00 3.06 14.11
N ASP A 270 5.31 2.32 13.05
CA ASP A 270 6.70 2.16 12.63
C ASP A 270 7.15 3.43 11.88
N PRO A 271 8.28 4.06 12.28
CA PRO A 271 8.72 5.32 11.69
C PRO A 271 9.16 5.19 10.23
N GLY A 272 9.47 3.98 9.74
CA GLY A 272 9.91 3.76 8.37
C GLY A 272 8.75 3.58 7.37
N THR A 273 7.84 2.66 7.66
CA THR A 273 6.61 2.40 6.87
C THR A 273 5.56 3.48 7.07
N LEU A 274 5.52 4.11 8.25
CA LEU A 274 4.41 4.90 8.77
C LEU A 274 3.12 4.08 8.97
N GLY A 275 3.20 2.75 8.92
CA GLY A 275 2.09 1.83 9.19
C GLY A 275 2.04 1.42 10.66
N PRO A 276 0.96 0.75 11.10
CA PRO A 276 0.92 0.15 12.43
C PRO A 276 2.01 -0.90 12.55
N VAL A 277 2.62 -0.97 13.72
CA VAL A 277 3.48 -2.10 14.03
C VAL A 277 2.64 -3.36 14.19
N VAL A 278 3.01 -4.39 13.43
CA VAL A 278 2.45 -5.74 13.57
C VAL A 278 3.51 -6.82 13.79
N ASP A 279 3.04 -7.95 14.35
CA ASP A 279 3.78 -9.21 14.33
C ASP A 279 3.59 -9.99 13.03
N ALA A 280 4.25 -11.14 12.93
CA ALA A 280 4.20 -12.00 11.75
C ALA A 280 2.80 -12.49 11.43
N GLU A 281 1.91 -12.48 12.42
CA GLU A 281 0.51 -12.84 12.35
C GLU A 281 -0.42 -11.63 12.23
N LEU A 282 0.14 -10.48 11.88
CA LEU A 282 -0.60 -9.26 11.54
C LEU A 282 -1.40 -8.66 12.73
N ARG A 283 -1.03 -9.05 13.96
CA ARG A 283 -1.60 -8.51 15.20
C ARG A 283 -0.94 -7.19 15.56
N THR A 284 -1.72 -6.19 15.97
CA THR A 284 -1.17 -4.96 16.55
C THR A 284 -0.84 -5.15 18.04
N ALA A 285 -0.29 -4.12 18.68
CA ALA A 285 -0.08 -4.13 20.13
C ALA A 285 -1.40 -4.14 20.95
N ARG A 286 -2.55 -3.77 20.34
CA ARG A 286 -3.85 -3.82 21.01
C ARG A 286 -4.56 -5.14 20.67
N PRO A 287 -4.91 -5.96 21.68
CA PRO A 287 -5.70 -7.17 21.47
C PRO A 287 -7.01 -6.88 20.72
N GLY A 288 -7.39 -7.76 19.81
CA GLY A 288 -8.59 -7.60 18.98
C GLY A 288 -8.43 -6.63 17.81
N ILE A 289 -7.31 -5.89 17.67
CA ILE A 289 -7.04 -5.06 16.50
C ILE A 289 -5.89 -5.65 15.67
N PHE A 290 -6.18 -5.86 14.40
CA PHE A 290 -5.28 -6.40 13.38
C PHE A 290 -5.12 -5.38 12.25
N ALA A 291 -4.05 -5.53 11.46
CA ALA A 291 -3.84 -4.69 10.28
C ALA A 291 -3.29 -5.52 9.12
N ALA A 292 -3.69 -5.23 7.88
CA ALA A 292 -3.32 -6.05 6.72
C ALA A 292 -3.16 -5.25 5.42
N GLY A 293 -2.44 -5.83 4.46
CA GLY A 293 -2.27 -5.31 3.11
C GLY A 293 -1.41 -4.05 3.06
N ASN A 294 -1.69 -3.18 2.10
CA ASN A 294 -0.86 -2.00 1.84
C ASN A 294 -0.89 -0.94 2.97
N LEU A 295 -1.69 -1.13 4.03
CA LEU A 295 -1.54 -0.38 5.29
C LEU A 295 -0.20 -0.70 5.98
N LEU A 296 0.33 -1.91 5.79
CA LEU A 296 1.59 -2.38 6.38
C LEU A 296 2.78 -2.21 5.45
N HIS A 297 2.56 -2.39 4.15
CA HIS A 297 3.59 -2.29 3.11
C HIS A 297 3.03 -1.51 1.92
N PRO A 298 3.10 -0.16 1.96
CA PRO A 298 2.56 0.67 0.90
C PRO A 298 3.04 0.23 -0.49
N VAL A 299 2.10 0.23 -1.43
CA VAL A 299 2.31 -0.06 -2.86
C VAL A 299 2.84 -1.46 -3.20
N ASP A 300 2.58 -2.49 -2.39
CA ASP A 300 2.73 -3.86 -2.88
C ASP A 300 1.54 -4.28 -3.78
N THR A 301 1.72 -5.39 -4.50
CA THR A 301 0.75 -5.88 -5.48
C THR A 301 -0.52 -6.41 -4.80
N ALA A 302 -1.66 -6.22 -5.47
CA ALA A 302 -2.99 -6.58 -4.95
C ALA A 302 -3.10 -8.05 -4.51
N ASP A 303 -2.43 -8.96 -5.22
CA ASP A 303 -2.38 -10.38 -4.90
C ASP A 303 -1.59 -10.67 -3.60
N ILE A 304 -0.56 -9.88 -3.27
CA ILE A 304 0.12 -9.99 -1.97
C ILE A 304 -0.76 -9.43 -0.85
N ALA A 305 -1.40 -8.28 -1.07
CA ALA A 305 -2.35 -7.74 -0.10
C ALA A 305 -3.49 -8.73 0.20
N ALA A 306 -3.99 -9.46 -0.81
CA ALA A 306 -4.95 -10.53 -0.60
C ALA A 306 -4.39 -11.71 0.23
N LEU A 307 -3.11 -12.07 0.05
CA LEU A 307 -2.48 -13.11 0.88
C LEU A 307 -2.37 -12.69 2.35
N ASP A 308 -2.14 -11.42 2.66
CA ASP A 308 -2.26 -10.93 4.04
C ASP A 308 -3.67 -11.06 4.57
N GLY A 309 -4.67 -10.76 3.74
CA GLY A 309 -6.08 -10.95 4.08
C GLY A 309 -6.38 -12.40 4.47
N ARG A 310 -5.84 -13.37 3.72
CA ARG A 310 -5.92 -14.78 4.08
C ARG A 310 -5.22 -15.06 5.42
N GLN A 311 -4.05 -14.47 5.62
CA GLN A 311 -3.23 -14.73 6.79
C GLN A 311 -3.86 -14.17 8.08
N VAL A 312 -4.35 -12.94 8.05
CA VAL A 312 -4.91 -12.27 9.23
C VAL A 312 -6.16 -12.99 9.74
N ALA A 313 -6.91 -13.64 8.86
CA ALA A 313 -8.10 -14.41 9.23
C ALA A 313 -7.79 -15.50 10.26
N ALA A 314 -6.66 -16.22 10.13
CA ALA A 314 -6.26 -17.24 11.11
C ALA A 314 -6.03 -16.64 12.50
N SER A 315 -5.43 -15.45 12.56
CA SER A 315 -5.11 -14.76 13.81
C SER A 315 -6.35 -14.12 14.45
N VAL A 316 -7.33 -13.69 13.63
CA VAL A 316 -8.67 -13.28 14.10
C VAL A 316 -9.40 -14.47 14.71
N LEU A 317 -9.44 -15.62 14.04
CA LEU A 317 -10.09 -16.83 14.57
C LEU A 317 -9.44 -17.31 15.87
N ASP A 318 -8.11 -17.23 15.99
CA ASP A 318 -7.40 -17.52 17.24
C ASP A 318 -7.86 -16.60 18.38
N HIS A 319 -7.96 -15.29 18.11
CA HIS A 319 -8.40 -14.31 19.09
C HIS A 319 -9.86 -14.54 19.53
N LEU A 320 -10.77 -14.79 18.59
CA LEU A 320 -12.17 -15.12 18.90
C LEU A 320 -12.31 -16.42 19.70
N ALA A 321 -11.40 -17.38 19.50
CA ALA A 321 -11.31 -18.60 20.30
C ALA A 321 -10.62 -18.41 21.66
N GLY A 322 -10.26 -17.18 22.04
CA GLY A 322 -9.58 -16.87 23.30
C GLY A 322 -8.11 -17.30 23.36
N ARG A 323 -7.48 -17.64 22.22
CA ARG A 323 -6.06 -18.00 22.19
C ARG A 323 -5.20 -16.75 22.35
N THR A 324 -4.34 -16.76 23.36
CA THR A 324 -3.41 -15.65 23.63
C THR A 324 -2.08 -15.84 22.89
N PRO A 325 -1.52 -14.80 22.25
CA PRO A 325 -0.20 -14.88 21.64
C PRO A 325 0.90 -15.12 22.69
N GLY A 326 1.96 -15.84 22.33
CA GLY A 326 3.09 -16.09 23.24
C GLY A 326 3.81 -14.81 23.65
N GLU A 327 4.26 -14.69 24.90
CA GLU A 327 4.78 -13.42 25.44
C GLU A 327 6.14 -13.00 24.84
N ARG A 328 6.97 -13.98 24.48
CA ARG A 328 8.33 -13.74 23.99
C ARG A 328 8.30 -13.18 22.56
N ARG A 329 8.67 -11.92 22.44
CA ARG A 329 8.71 -11.18 21.17
C ARG A 329 10.01 -10.39 21.02
N VAL A 330 10.43 -10.21 19.77
CA VAL A 330 11.62 -9.47 19.38
C VAL A 330 11.29 -8.47 18.29
N ARG A 331 11.88 -7.28 18.38
CA ARG A 331 11.79 -6.26 17.34
C ARG A 331 12.67 -6.62 16.15
N VAL A 332 12.11 -6.45 14.96
CA VAL A 332 12.82 -6.55 13.68
C VAL A 332 12.90 -5.15 13.11
N VAL A 333 14.12 -4.65 12.97
CA VAL A 333 14.42 -3.27 12.58
C VAL A 333 15.17 -3.30 11.26
N ALA A 334 14.79 -2.40 10.34
CA ALA A 334 15.52 -2.17 9.11
C ALA A 334 16.69 -1.22 9.36
N ASP A 335 17.89 -1.64 8.99
CA ASP A 335 19.07 -0.78 8.95
C ASP A 335 19.32 -0.34 7.49
N ALA A 336 19.88 0.85 7.32
CA ALA A 336 20.20 1.40 6.01
C ALA A 336 21.03 0.41 5.14
N PRO A 337 20.74 0.31 3.83
CA PRO A 337 19.88 1.19 3.04
C PRO A 337 18.40 0.74 2.99
N LEU A 338 17.96 -0.18 3.86
CA LEU A 338 16.55 -0.48 4.01
C LEU A 338 15.87 0.65 4.82
N ARG A 339 14.79 1.21 4.28
CA ARG A 339 13.95 2.21 4.96
C ARG A 339 13.06 1.56 6.00
N TRP A 340 12.48 0.42 5.64
CA TRP A 340 11.54 -0.31 6.50
C TRP A 340 11.54 -1.80 6.20
N ILE A 341 11.00 -2.56 7.16
CA ILE A 341 10.76 -4.00 7.07
C ILE A 341 9.43 -4.33 7.75
N SER A 342 8.71 -5.32 7.23
CA SER A 342 7.45 -5.83 7.78
C SER A 342 7.42 -7.36 7.67
N PRO A 343 6.97 -8.09 8.69
CA PRO A 343 6.52 -7.60 10.01
C PRO A 343 7.66 -7.04 10.87
N MET A 344 7.33 -6.15 11.82
CA MET A 344 8.29 -5.47 12.69
C MET A 344 8.46 -6.19 14.04
N VAL A 345 7.57 -7.12 14.36
CA VAL A 345 7.69 -8.01 15.52
C VAL A 345 7.81 -9.45 15.04
N ARG A 346 8.75 -10.18 15.62
CA ARG A 346 8.77 -11.65 15.59
C ARG A 346 8.40 -12.17 16.97
N ARG A 347 7.40 -13.03 17.06
CA ARG A 347 7.00 -13.69 18.30
C ARG A 347 7.32 -15.18 18.21
N VAL A 348 7.69 -15.77 19.35
CA VAL A 348 7.97 -17.21 19.42
C VAL A 348 6.65 -17.98 19.31
N GLY A 349 6.59 -18.94 18.39
CA GLY A 349 5.42 -19.78 18.15
C GLY A 349 4.46 -19.25 17.08
N ASP A 350 4.65 -18.01 16.61
CA ASP A 350 3.85 -17.46 15.51
C ASP A 350 4.09 -18.22 14.20
N ARG A 351 3.03 -18.31 13.40
CA ARG A 351 3.09 -18.76 12.01
C ARG A 351 3.99 -17.83 11.19
N ALA A 352 4.64 -18.40 10.18
CA ALA A 352 5.46 -17.62 9.26
C ALA A 352 4.59 -16.61 8.45
N PRO A 353 5.13 -15.43 8.11
CA PRO A 353 4.47 -14.49 7.21
C PRO A 353 4.07 -15.11 5.87
N ALA A 354 3.13 -14.49 5.16
CA ALA A 354 2.70 -14.92 3.84
C ALA A 354 3.89 -15.27 2.93
N ARG A 355 3.84 -16.49 2.36
CA ARG A 355 4.90 -17.05 1.49
C ARG A 355 6.29 -17.18 2.14
N ASN A 356 6.36 -17.14 3.47
CA ASN A 356 7.59 -17.10 4.25
C ASN A 356 8.54 -15.98 3.79
N ARG A 357 8.00 -14.76 3.63
CA ARG A 357 8.75 -13.57 3.21
C ARG A 357 8.59 -12.43 4.19
N LEU A 358 9.70 -11.80 4.53
CA LEU A 358 9.69 -10.43 5.03
C LEU A 358 9.62 -9.48 3.84
N LEU A 359 8.85 -8.42 3.99
CA LEU A 359 8.74 -7.34 3.02
C LEU A 359 9.59 -6.19 3.49
N ALA A 360 10.38 -5.60 2.61
CA ALA A 360 11.25 -4.49 2.93
C ALA A 360 11.26 -3.46 1.80
N TRP A 361 11.73 -2.26 2.09
CA TRP A 361 11.91 -1.21 1.08
C TRP A 361 13.32 -0.67 1.14
N ALA A 362 13.96 -0.58 -0.03
CA ALA A 362 15.33 -0.08 -0.13
C ALA A 362 15.32 1.34 -0.73
N ASP A 363 16.06 2.26 -0.10
CA ASP A 363 16.24 3.62 -0.61
C ASP A 363 17.33 3.73 -1.67
N ARG A 364 18.09 2.64 -1.87
CA ARG A 364 19.17 2.58 -2.85
C ARG A 364 19.07 1.34 -3.69
N TYR A 365 19.51 1.46 -4.93
CA TYR A 365 19.67 0.33 -5.84
C TYR A 365 20.84 -0.54 -5.38
N VAL A 366 20.58 -1.82 -5.13
CA VAL A 366 21.60 -2.84 -4.81
C VAL A 366 21.43 -4.00 -5.79
N PRO A 367 22.35 -4.21 -6.76
CA PRO A 367 22.16 -5.14 -7.86
C PRO A 367 22.13 -6.62 -7.44
N ALA A 368 22.97 -6.99 -6.47
CA ALA A 368 23.09 -8.37 -5.98
C ALA A 368 23.16 -8.37 -4.45
N PRO A 369 22.05 -8.03 -3.77
CA PRO A 369 22.06 -7.71 -2.36
C PRO A 369 22.45 -8.92 -1.52
N ARG A 370 23.36 -8.71 -0.58
CA ARG A 370 23.59 -9.62 0.53
C ARG A 370 22.78 -9.15 1.73
N VAL A 371 21.71 -9.88 2.04
CA VAL A 371 20.94 -9.66 3.27
C VAL A 371 21.79 -10.09 4.45
N VAL A 372 21.90 -9.21 5.45
CA VAL A 372 22.62 -9.46 6.70
C VAL A 372 21.63 -9.28 7.85
N VAL A 373 21.49 -10.31 8.67
CA VAL A 373 20.71 -10.28 9.90
C VAL A 373 21.68 -10.27 11.07
N SER A 374 21.59 -9.26 11.91
CA SER A 374 22.39 -9.11 13.12
C SER A 374 21.52 -9.01 14.37
N GLN A 375 22.06 -9.43 15.50
CA GLN A 375 21.41 -9.36 16.81
C GLN A 375 22.51 -9.27 17.89
N GLY A 376 22.35 -8.36 18.86
CA GLY A 376 23.37 -8.12 19.89
C GLY A 376 24.76 -7.76 19.32
N GLY A 377 24.80 -7.04 18.20
CA GLY A 377 26.04 -6.66 17.51
C GLY A 377 26.73 -7.77 16.70
N ARG A 378 26.17 -8.99 16.67
CA ARG A 378 26.74 -10.13 15.92
C ARG A 378 25.88 -10.47 14.72
N VAL A 379 26.50 -10.87 13.61
CA VAL A 379 25.79 -11.41 12.44
C VAL A 379 25.31 -12.82 12.79
N VAL A 380 24.00 -13.05 12.73
CA VAL A 380 23.38 -14.35 13.02
C VAL A 380 22.97 -15.10 11.76
N ALA A 381 22.72 -14.40 10.65
CA ALA A 381 22.47 -15.00 9.34
C ALA A 381 22.86 -14.04 8.20
N GLN A 382 23.21 -14.60 7.05
CA GLN A 382 23.41 -13.83 5.82
C GLN A 382 23.05 -14.66 4.59
N ARG A 383 22.53 -14.02 3.55
CA ARG A 383 22.24 -14.67 2.27
C ARG A 383 22.32 -13.68 1.11
N ARG A 384 23.01 -14.09 0.05
CA ARG A 384 23.01 -13.36 -1.22
C ARG A 384 21.74 -13.68 -1.99
N LEU A 385 21.04 -12.66 -2.46
CA LEU A 385 19.89 -12.81 -3.37
C LEU A 385 20.29 -12.43 -4.79
N LEU A 386 19.68 -13.08 -5.77
CA LEU A 386 19.95 -12.84 -7.20
C LEU A 386 19.09 -11.70 -7.77
N TRP A 387 18.04 -11.30 -7.06
CA TRP A 387 17.15 -10.20 -7.45
C TRP A 387 17.66 -8.90 -6.82
N PRO A 388 17.71 -7.80 -7.58
CA PRO A 388 18.16 -6.53 -7.04
C PRO A 388 17.16 -5.96 -6.03
N ALA A 389 17.66 -5.23 -5.04
CA ALA A 389 16.86 -4.30 -4.27
C ALA A 389 16.80 -2.97 -5.04
N VAL A 390 15.60 -2.42 -5.25
CA VAL A 390 15.39 -1.24 -6.08
C VAL A 390 14.43 -0.31 -5.36
N PRO A 391 14.69 1.01 -5.33
CA PRO A 391 13.71 1.99 -4.87
C PRO A 391 12.39 1.87 -5.65
N GLY A 392 11.27 2.27 -5.06
CA GLY A 392 9.98 2.21 -5.74
C GLY A 392 9.34 0.82 -5.81
N ARG A 393 9.92 -0.19 -5.14
CA ARG A 393 9.36 -1.55 -5.09
C ARG A 393 9.65 -2.26 -3.77
N VAL A 394 8.68 -3.05 -3.31
CA VAL A 394 8.86 -3.97 -2.19
C VAL A 394 9.89 -5.06 -2.53
N PHE A 395 10.98 -5.08 -1.75
CA PHE A 395 12.02 -6.10 -1.73
C PHE A 395 11.61 -7.25 -0.81
N ARG A 396 11.81 -8.50 -1.27
CA ARG A 396 11.33 -9.70 -0.57
C ARG A 396 12.49 -10.49 -0.01
N ILE A 397 12.56 -10.57 1.31
CA ILE A 397 13.61 -11.27 2.05
C ILE A 397 13.07 -12.63 2.50
N PRO A 398 13.80 -13.75 2.31
CA PRO A 398 13.42 -15.04 2.89
C PRO A 398 13.24 -14.96 4.42
N GLY A 399 12.08 -15.39 4.93
CA GLY A 399 11.75 -15.31 6.35
C GLY A 399 12.57 -16.26 7.24
N ASP A 400 13.08 -17.34 6.66
CA ASP A 400 13.95 -18.31 7.35
C ASP A 400 15.28 -17.71 7.84
N LEU A 401 15.67 -16.53 7.34
CA LEU A 401 16.83 -15.79 7.84
C LEU A 401 16.66 -15.30 9.28
N LEU A 402 15.43 -15.20 9.79
CA LEU A 402 15.18 -14.85 11.19
C LEU A 402 15.23 -16.07 12.13
N ASN A 403 15.35 -17.30 11.62
CA ASN A 403 15.34 -18.50 12.45
C ASN A 403 16.51 -18.55 13.43
N ALA A 404 17.66 -18.00 13.04
CA ALA A 404 18.86 -17.94 13.88
C ALA A 404 18.79 -16.86 14.98
N ALA A 405 17.81 -15.94 14.91
CA ALA A 405 17.63 -14.93 15.93
C ALA A 405 17.01 -15.52 17.20
N ARG A 406 17.54 -15.13 18.35
CA ARG A 406 17.13 -15.60 19.67
C ARG A 406 16.08 -14.67 20.29
N PRO A 407 15.08 -15.19 21.02
CA PRO A 407 14.04 -14.35 21.64
C PRO A 407 14.56 -13.36 22.70
N ASP A 408 15.69 -13.67 23.31
CA ASP A 408 16.34 -12.94 24.40
C ASP A 408 17.57 -12.13 23.94
N GLY A 409 17.91 -12.15 22.65
CA GLY A 409 19.11 -11.52 22.10
C GLY A 409 19.01 -10.01 21.84
N GLY A 410 17.93 -9.34 22.28
CA GLY A 410 17.62 -7.96 21.92
C GLY A 410 17.09 -7.82 20.48
N GLU A 411 17.09 -6.60 19.95
CA GLU A 411 16.58 -6.31 18.61
C GLU A 411 17.32 -7.09 17.50
N VAL A 412 16.55 -7.57 16.53
CA VAL A 412 17.07 -8.11 15.28
C VAL A 412 17.13 -6.99 14.27
N ARG A 413 18.31 -6.77 13.69
CA ARG A 413 18.56 -5.75 12.67
C ARG A 413 18.79 -6.42 11.33
N VAL A 414 18.13 -5.91 10.30
CA VAL A 414 18.23 -6.43 8.93
C VAL A 414 18.73 -5.33 8.02
N SER A 415 19.83 -5.59 7.32
CA SER A 415 20.40 -4.69 6.31
C SER A 415 20.67 -5.42 5.00
N ILE A 416 21.00 -4.66 3.95
CA ILE A 416 21.54 -5.20 2.70
C ILE A 416 22.86 -4.52 2.37
N ARG A 417 23.79 -5.27 1.77
CA ARG A 417 25.06 -4.79 1.24
C ARG A 417 25.23 -5.14 -0.23
#